data_AF-A0A1C7MV94-F1
#
_entry.id   AF-A0A1C7MV94-F1
#
_cell.length_a   1.000
_cell.length_b   1.000
_cell.length_c   1.000
_cell.angle_alpha   90.00
_cell.angle_beta   90.00
_cell.angle_gamma   90.00
#
_symmetry.space_group_name_H-M   'P 1'
#
loop_
_entity.id
_entity.type
_entity.pdbx_description
1 polymer ?
#
loop_
_entity_poly.entity_id
_entity_poly.type
_entity_poly.pdbx_seq_one_letter_code
_entity_poly.pdbx_strand_id
1 'polypeptide(L)'
;GAAGQAFNLTNGTPVPFWDFASRIWAVYGAYMPNNKKIVLSYNASMFIALISESILSIKQLFWDKSQLKEGMTRARIKQAMSSRYFNITKARTILGYEPQIGLDEGIQLSIAYYKAHHE
;
A
#
# COMPACT_ATOMS: atom_id res chain seq x y z
N GLY A 1 0.51 -14.95 29.67
CA GLY A 1 0.00 -15.88 28.65
C GLY A 1 -0.62 -15.11 27.50
N ALA A 2 -0.59 -15.68 26.29
CA ALA A 2 -0.99 -14.99 25.05
C ALA A 2 -2.47 -15.16 24.66
N ALA A 3 -3.20 -16.09 25.26
CA ALA A 3 -4.59 -16.40 24.88
C ALA A 3 -5.52 -15.18 25.02
N GLY A 4 -6.39 -14.97 24.03
CA GLY A 4 -7.38 -13.89 23.99
C GLY A 4 -6.84 -12.50 23.60
N GLN A 5 -5.55 -12.39 23.27
CA GLN A 5 -4.93 -11.11 22.94
C GLN A 5 -4.77 -10.93 21.42
N ALA A 6 -5.05 -9.72 20.91
CA ALA A 6 -4.70 -9.33 19.55
C ALA A 6 -3.24 -8.82 19.48
N PHE A 7 -2.56 -9.15 18.39
CA PHE A 7 -1.16 -8.79 18.12
C PHE A 7 -1.02 -8.28 16.68
N ASN A 8 -0.17 -7.27 16.48
CA ASN A 8 0.27 -6.88 15.15
C ASN A 8 1.56 -7.64 14.83
N LEU A 9 1.58 -8.33 13.69
CA LEU A 9 2.76 -9.03 13.18
C LEU A 9 3.20 -8.33 11.90
N THR A 10 4.37 -7.70 11.93
CA THR A 10 4.98 -7.05 10.77
C THR A 10 6.50 -7.19 10.86
N ASN A 11 7.21 -6.80 9.80
CA ASN A 11 8.67 -6.73 9.76
C ASN A 11 9.30 -5.69 10.72
N GLY A 12 8.51 -4.94 11.49
CA GLY A 12 9.02 -4.00 12.50
C GLY A 12 9.75 -2.76 11.95
N THR A 13 9.80 -2.57 10.64
CA THR A 13 10.52 -1.47 10.01
C THR A 13 9.52 -0.43 9.47
N PRO A 14 9.42 0.76 10.08
CA PRO A 14 8.56 1.81 9.55
C PRO A 14 9.18 2.35 8.25
N VAL A 15 8.42 2.30 7.16
CA VAL A 15 8.84 2.83 5.86
C VAL A 15 7.69 3.61 5.24
N PRO A 16 7.94 4.79 4.64
CA PRO A 16 6.94 5.47 3.83
C PRO A 16 6.49 4.60 2.65
N PHE A 17 5.19 4.61 2.34
CA PHE A 17 4.61 3.77 1.28
C PHE A 17 5.32 3.95 -0.08
N TRP A 18 5.59 5.19 -0.48
CA TRP A 18 6.24 5.49 -1.75
C TRP A 18 7.73 5.16 -1.78
N ASP A 19 8.40 5.18 -0.62
CA ASP A 19 9.80 4.77 -0.52
C ASP A 19 9.93 3.26 -0.69
N PHE A 20 9.04 2.50 -0.06
CA PHE A 20 8.97 1.05 -0.25
C PHE A 20 8.76 0.69 -1.73
N ALA A 21 7.75 1.29 -2.38
CA ALA A 21 7.51 1.08 -3.81
C ALA A 21 8.74 1.46 -4.66
N SER A 22 9.38 2.60 -4.36
CA SER A 22 10.58 3.05 -5.08
C SER A 22 11.75 2.08 -4.92
N ARG A 23 11.94 1.48 -3.75
CA ARG A 23 12.97 0.46 -3.49
C ARG A 23 12.73 -0.80 -4.33
N ILE A 24 11.48 -1.27 -4.41
CA ILE A 24 11.13 -2.41 -5.28
C ILE A 24 11.53 -2.13 -6.73
N TRP A 25 11.09 -0.99 -7.27
CA TRP A 25 11.41 -0.63 -8.66
C TRP A 25 12.91 -0.45 -8.91
N ALA A 26 13.63 0.09 -7.92
CA ALA A 26 15.09 0.22 -7.99
C ALA A 26 15.78 -1.16 -8.06
N VAL A 27 15.41 -2.11 -7.20
CA VAL A 27 15.97 -3.47 -7.18
C VAL A 27 15.56 -4.26 -8.44
N TYR A 28 14.36 -4.00 -8.98
CA TYR A 28 13.94 -4.59 -10.25
C TYR A 28 14.80 -4.13 -11.44
N GLY A 29 15.39 -2.93 -11.36
CA GLY A 29 16.18 -2.30 -12.41
C GLY A 29 15.45 -1.19 -13.17
N ALA A 30 14.27 -0.79 -12.72
CA ALA A 30 13.44 0.27 -13.32
C ALA A 30 13.32 1.48 -12.38
N TYR A 31 14.47 2.00 -11.93
CA TYR A 31 14.51 3.15 -11.03
C TYR A 31 13.85 4.39 -11.65
N MET A 32 12.93 5.02 -10.91
CA MET A 32 12.31 6.28 -11.27
C MET A 32 12.89 7.42 -10.42
N PRO A 33 13.58 8.41 -11.01
CA PRO A 33 14.10 9.54 -10.26
C PRO A 33 12.95 10.42 -9.75
N ASN A 34 13.17 11.04 -8.58
CA ASN A 34 12.12 11.79 -7.87
C ASN A 34 11.55 12.96 -8.69
N ASN A 35 12.35 13.59 -9.55
CA ASN A 35 11.92 14.69 -10.40
C ASN A 35 10.92 14.29 -11.50
N LYS A 36 10.84 12.99 -11.83
CA LYS A 36 9.87 12.46 -12.81
C LYS A 36 8.57 11.99 -12.15
N LYS A 37 8.49 12.00 -10.82
CA LYS A 37 7.31 11.56 -10.08
C LYS A 37 6.26 12.68 -10.07
N ILE A 38 5.04 12.34 -10.48
CA ILE A 38 3.89 13.23 -10.38
C ILE A 38 3.37 13.14 -8.94
N VAL A 39 3.44 14.24 -8.20
CA VAL A 39 2.95 14.33 -6.82
C VAL A 39 1.62 15.07 -6.82
N LEU A 40 0.54 14.36 -6.51
CA LEU A 40 -0.78 14.97 -6.35
C LEU A 40 -0.98 15.44 -4.91
N SER A 41 -1.43 16.68 -4.73
CA SER A 41 -1.82 17.19 -3.42
C SER A 41 -3.09 16.50 -2.92
N TYR A 42 -3.30 16.49 -1.60
CA TYR A 42 -4.51 15.92 -0.99
C TYR A 42 -5.78 16.55 -1.57
N ASN A 43 -5.83 17.89 -1.67
CA ASN A 43 -7.00 18.61 -2.18
C ASN A 43 -7.26 18.31 -3.67
N ALA A 44 -6.21 18.28 -4.50
CA ALA A 44 -6.34 17.94 -5.91
C ALA A 44 -6.88 16.50 -6.08
N SER A 45 -6.32 15.56 -5.30
CA SER A 45 -6.76 14.17 -5.31
C SER A 45 -8.23 14.06 -4.87
N MET A 46 -8.61 14.73 -3.78
CA MET A 46 -9.99 14.74 -3.27
C MET A 46 -10.99 15.30 -4.28
N PHE A 47 -10.59 16.32 -5.05
CA PHE A 47 -11.41 16.88 -6.13
C PHE A 47 -11.57 15.89 -7.29
N ILE A 48 -10.48 15.22 -7.72
CA ILE A 48 -10.54 14.17 -8.74
C ILE A 48 -11.47 13.03 -8.29
N ALA A 49 -11.39 12.61 -7.03
CA ALA A 49 -12.29 11.61 -6.49
C ALA A 49 -13.74 12.06 -6.44
N LEU A 50 -14.01 13.33 -6.11
CA LEU A 50 -15.37 13.87 -6.14
C LEU A 50 -15.96 13.76 -7.55
N ILE A 51 -15.20 14.16 -8.58
CA ILE A 51 -15.63 14.02 -9.98
C ILE A 51 -15.87 12.56 -10.34
N SER A 52 -14.94 11.66 -9.98
CA SER A 52 -15.06 10.23 -10.26
C SER A 52 -16.30 9.62 -9.60
N GLU A 53 -16.58 10.00 -8.34
CA GLU A 53 -17.79 9.57 -7.63
C GLU A 53 -19.06 10.13 -8.28
N SER A 54 -19.09 11.40 -8.66
CA SER A 54 -20.25 12.00 -9.36
C SER A 54 -20.54 11.29 -10.69
N ILE A 55 -19.50 11.00 -11.49
CA ILE A 55 -19.66 10.23 -12.73
C ILE A 55 -20.21 8.84 -12.44
N LEU A 56 -19.69 8.17 -11.40
CA LEU A 56 -20.18 6.85 -11.01
C LEU A 56 -21.65 6.91 -10.57
N SER A 57 -22.04 7.89 -9.76
CA SER A 57 -23.43 8.08 -9.33
C SER A 57 -24.38 8.33 -10.50
N ILE A 58 -23.96 9.12 -11.50
CA ILE A 58 -24.75 9.34 -12.72
C ILE A 58 -24.88 8.02 -13.49
N LYS A 59 -23.79 7.27 -13.68
CA LYS A 59 -23.83 5.96 -14.37
C LYS A 59 -24.73 4.94 -13.67
N GLN A 60 -24.75 4.94 -12.33
CA GLN A 60 -25.61 4.06 -11.54
C GLN A 60 -27.11 4.29 -11.76
N LEU A 61 -27.52 5.45 -12.28
CA LEU A 61 -28.92 5.72 -12.62
C LEU A 61 -29.35 5.08 -13.94
N PHE A 62 -28.40 4.83 -14.85
CA PHE A 62 -28.69 4.37 -16.22
C PHE A 62 -28.11 3.00 -16.56
N TRP A 63 -27.23 2.45 -15.72
CA TRP A 63 -26.53 1.19 -15.96
C TRP A 63 -26.69 0.21 -14.80
N ASP A 64 -26.57 -1.08 -15.11
CA ASP A 64 -26.54 -2.12 -14.09
C ASP A 64 -25.32 -1.95 -13.18
N LYS A 65 -25.59 -1.87 -11.88
CA LYS A 65 -24.59 -1.73 -10.82
C LYS A 65 -23.56 -2.87 -10.84
N SER A 66 -23.96 -4.06 -11.28
CA SER A 66 -23.07 -5.23 -11.36
C SER A 66 -21.89 -5.03 -12.33
N GLN A 67 -22.05 -4.15 -13.32
CA GLN A 67 -21.04 -3.90 -14.36
C GLN A 67 -20.19 -2.66 -14.09
N LEU A 68 -20.54 -1.86 -13.07
CA LEU A 68 -19.86 -0.61 -12.78
C LEU A 68 -18.64 -0.85 -11.91
N LYS A 69 -17.46 -0.48 -12.44
CA LYS A 69 -16.20 -0.50 -11.68
C LYS A 69 -16.04 0.82 -10.93
N GLU A 70 -15.82 0.70 -9.62
CA GLU A 70 -15.54 1.85 -8.76
C GLU A 70 -14.13 2.40 -9.03
N GLY A 71 -14.06 3.68 -9.41
CA GLY A 71 -12.82 4.40 -9.71
C GLY A 71 -12.09 4.92 -8.46
N MET A 72 -11.53 6.13 -8.57
CA MET A 72 -10.89 6.80 -7.44
C MET A 72 -11.98 7.42 -6.55
N THR A 73 -12.06 6.99 -5.29
CA THR A 73 -13.04 7.52 -4.33
C THR A 73 -12.35 8.23 -3.19
N ARG A 74 -13.07 9.14 -2.53
CA ARG A 74 -12.58 9.92 -1.39
C ARG A 74 -12.20 9.00 -0.24
N ALA A 75 -12.92 7.88 -0.07
CA ALA A 75 -12.57 6.84 0.90
C ALA A 75 -11.21 6.21 0.59
N ARG A 76 -10.97 5.82 -0.67
CA ARG A 76 -9.68 5.27 -1.13
C ARG A 76 -8.53 6.26 -0.97
N ILE A 77 -8.75 7.54 -1.26
CA ILE A 77 -7.74 8.60 -1.07
C ILE A 77 -7.41 8.77 0.40
N LYS A 78 -8.41 8.92 1.27
CA LYS A 78 -8.19 9.02 2.72
C LYS A 78 -7.41 7.81 3.24
N GLN A 79 -7.76 6.62 2.78
CA GLN A 79 -7.05 5.39 3.12
C GLN A 79 -5.59 5.44 2.64
N ALA A 80 -5.35 5.77 1.37
CA ALA A 80 -4.01 5.80 0.79
C ALA A 80 -3.10 6.87 1.41
N MET A 81 -3.65 8.03 1.79
CA MET A 81 -2.89 9.16 2.34
C MET A 81 -2.78 9.12 3.87
N SER A 82 -3.48 8.22 4.55
CA SER A 82 -3.33 8.01 5.99
C SER A 82 -2.03 7.29 6.32
N SER A 83 -1.19 7.92 7.14
CA SER A 83 0.00 7.27 7.71
C SER A 83 -0.43 6.20 8.71
N ARG A 84 -0.02 4.95 8.46
CA ARG A 84 -0.36 3.80 9.31
C ARG A 84 0.89 3.00 9.60
N TYR A 85 1.29 3.03 10.86
CA TYR A 85 2.40 2.24 11.39
C TYR A 85 1.86 1.30 12.46
N PHE A 86 2.40 0.08 12.49
CA PHE A 86 2.01 -0.92 13.47
C PHE A 86 3.10 -1.08 14.52
N ASN A 87 2.70 -1.05 15.79
CA ASN A 87 3.59 -1.34 16.89
C ASN A 87 3.61 -2.86 17.14
N ILE A 88 4.80 -3.46 17.04
CA ILE A 88 5.02 -4.91 17.24
C ILE A 88 5.64 -5.25 18.61
N THR A 89 5.85 -4.27 19.48
CA THR A 89 6.44 -4.48 20.82
C THR A 89 5.70 -5.54 21.60
N LYS A 90 4.36 -5.56 21.52
CA LYS A 90 3.54 -6.57 22.20
C LYS A 90 3.80 -8.00 21.70
N ALA A 91 4.03 -8.17 20.40
CA ALA A 91 4.34 -9.47 19.81
C ALA A 91 5.74 -9.93 20.23
N ARG A 92 6.72 -9.02 20.21
CA ARG A 92 8.08 -9.29 20.69
C ARG A 92 8.13 -9.75 22.15
N THR A 93 7.42 -9.04 23.04
CA THR A 93 7.50 -9.31 24.47
C THR A 93 6.71 -10.54 24.92
N ILE A 94 5.53 -10.78 24.35
CA ILE A 94 4.63 -11.86 24.81
C ILE A 94 4.84 -13.14 24.00
N LEU A 95 5.10 -13.03 22.69
CA LEU A 95 5.24 -14.18 21.80
C LEU A 95 6.71 -14.52 21.51
N GLY A 96 7.67 -13.67 21.90
CA GLY A 96 9.06 -13.81 21.45
C GLY A 96 9.21 -13.64 19.93
N TYR A 97 8.24 -12.98 19.28
CA TYR A 97 8.23 -12.82 17.83
C TYR A 97 9.33 -11.88 17.37
N GLU A 98 10.17 -12.33 16.44
CA GLU A 98 11.10 -11.48 15.69
C GLU A 98 10.98 -11.82 14.18
N PRO A 99 10.94 -10.81 13.29
CA PRO A 99 10.93 -11.05 11.85
C PRO A 99 12.19 -11.82 11.43
N GLN A 100 12.01 -12.92 10.70
CA GLN A 100 13.13 -13.73 10.22
C GLN A 100 13.90 -13.07 9.08
N ILE A 101 13.20 -12.29 8.25
CA ILE A 101 13.74 -11.65 7.06
C ILE A 101 13.49 -10.14 7.16
N GLY A 102 14.55 -9.37 6.92
CA GLY A 102 14.48 -7.91 6.89
C GLY A 102 13.73 -7.38 5.66
N LEU A 103 13.32 -6.12 5.68
CA LEU A 103 12.58 -5.53 4.56
C LEU A 103 13.36 -5.57 3.24
N ASP A 104 14.62 -5.10 3.26
CA ASP A 104 15.42 -4.98 2.04
C ASP A 104 15.81 -6.36 1.47
N GLU A 105 16.13 -7.33 2.33
CA GLU A 105 16.36 -8.72 1.94
C GLU A 105 15.10 -9.34 1.31
N GLY A 106 13.94 -9.15 1.95
CA GLY A 106 12.66 -9.62 1.43
C GLY A 106 12.34 -9.05 0.06
N ILE A 107 12.66 -7.78 -0.21
CA ILE A 107 12.50 -7.16 -1.53
C ILE A 107 13.40 -7.86 -2.56
N GLN A 108 14.68 -8.09 -2.24
CA GLN A 108 15.62 -8.76 -3.15
C GLN A 108 15.16 -10.19 -3.49
N LEU A 109 14.80 -10.98 -2.48
CA LEU A 109 14.30 -12.35 -2.66
C LEU A 109 13.03 -12.38 -3.53
N SER A 110 12.08 -11.47 -3.25
CA SER A 110 10.82 -11.41 -4.00
C SER A 110 11.04 -11.08 -5.48
N ILE A 111 11.95 -10.15 -5.77
CA ILE A 111 12.27 -9.75 -7.15
C ILE A 111 13.05 -10.85 -7.87
N ALA A 112 14.04 -11.46 -7.21
CA ALA A 112 14.79 -12.57 -7.78
C ALA A 112 13.85 -13.74 -8.14
N TYR A 113 12.91 -14.06 -7.26
CA TYR A 113 11.87 -15.06 -7.53
C TYR A 113 11.00 -14.67 -8.72
N TYR A 114 10.51 -13.42 -8.76
CA TYR A 114 9.66 -12.94 -9.86
C TYR A 114 10.36 -13.06 -11.21
N LYS A 115 11.62 -12.61 -11.31
CA LYS A 115 12.42 -12.72 -12.54
C LYS A 115 12.62 -14.17 -12.99
N ALA A 116 12.85 -15.08 -12.05
CA ALA A 116 13.05 -16.49 -12.40
C ALA A 116 11.80 -17.21 -12.94
N HIS A 117 10.59 -16.68 -12.72
CA HIS A 117 9.34 -17.37 -13.05
C HIS A 117 8.43 -16.63 -14.05
N HIS A 118 8.67 -15.33 -14.27
CA HIS A 118 7.78 -14.48 -15.07
C HIS A 118 8.51 -13.61 -16.10
N GLU A 119 9.84 -13.60 -16.11
CA GLU A 119 10.64 -13.15 -17.26
C GLU A 119 10.98 -14.35 -18.15
#